data_AF-G6B0Q5-F1
#
_entry.id   AF-G6B0Q5-F1
#
_cell.length_a   1.000
_cell.length_b   1.000
_cell.length_c   1.000
_cell.angle_alpha   90.00
_cell.angle_beta   90.00
_cell.angle_gamma   90.00
#
_symmetry.space_group_name_H-M   'P 1'
#
loop_
_entity.id
_entity.type
_entity.pdbx_description
1 polymer ?
#
loop_
_entity_poly.entity_id
_entity_poly.type
_entity_poly.pdbx_seq_one_letter_code
_entity_poly.pdbx_strand_id
1 'polypeptide(L)'
;MKTKLLHPIARLVLAILMCLPIYGSHAFAQEAESYAVFDEATNTLTFKHDTNKPAGAFALNEGKNAPGWYKSNDDGSNANIIKKVVFDASFANARPTNCHLWFYGCKNLTTIEGIEYLNTENVTSMSLMFSGCSALTTLNLSNFDTQSVTNMTGMFSDCRALTTLDVSNFNTQNVTDMSFMFFNCSAITTLDIAKFDTKNVTDMSFMFCSDPALTTIYASDKFVTTACEEDENMFAECTNLVGAVPYDENKVGKEMANYTTGYFTDIASKVAESYAVFDEATNT
;
A
#
# COMPACT_ATOMS: atom_id res chain seq x y z
N MET A 1 11.74 54.50 -67.82
CA MET A 1 12.01 53.11 -68.26
C MET A 1 11.78 52.18 -67.09
N LYS A 2 11.05 51.10 -67.34
CA LYS A 2 10.53 50.12 -66.36
C LYS A 2 11.66 49.31 -65.71
N THR A 3 11.54 49.03 -64.42
CA THR A 3 11.75 47.67 -63.88
C THR A 3 11.05 47.51 -62.53
N LYS A 4 10.26 46.43 -62.45
CA LYS A 4 9.46 45.94 -61.32
C LYS A 4 10.37 45.43 -60.18
N LEU A 5 9.88 45.39 -58.95
CA LEU A 5 9.59 44.11 -58.26
C LEU A 5 8.71 44.33 -57.01
N LEU A 6 7.84 43.35 -56.78
CA LEU A 6 6.74 43.33 -55.81
C LEU A 6 7.21 43.20 -54.35
N HIS A 7 6.35 43.65 -53.43
CA HIS A 7 6.35 43.28 -52.02
C HIS A 7 6.36 41.75 -51.82
N PRO A 8 6.96 41.29 -50.70
CA PRO A 8 6.38 40.18 -49.97
C PRO A 8 6.28 40.43 -48.45
N ILE A 9 5.17 39.95 -47.92
CA ILE A 9 4.92 39.61 -46.52
C ILE A 9 5.86 38.44 -46.13
N ALA A 10 6.49 38.50 -44.95
CA ALA A 10 6.67 37.41 -43.96
C ALA A 10 8.00 37.47 -43.15
N ARG A 11 7.84 37.53 -41.82
CA ARG A 11 8.62 36.94 -40.69
C ARG A 11 10.10 36.55 -40.88
N LEU A 12 10.96 36.92 -39.91
CA LEU A 12 11.47 36.04 -38.82
C LEU A 12 12.82 36.53 -38.22
N VAL A 13 12.83 36.72 -36.90
CA VAL A 13 13.91 36.53 -35.88
C VAL A 13 15.38 36.72 -36.28
N LEU A 14 16.05 37.73 -35.69
CA LEU A 14 17.33 37.58 -34.95
C LEU A 14 17.69 38.92 -34.27
N ALA A 15 17.54 39.02 -32.95
CA ALA A 15 18.15 40.11 -32.18
C ALA A 15 19.13 39.49 -31.18
N ILE A 16 20.38 39.46 -31.62
CA ILE A 16 21.57 39.09 -30.88
C ILE A 16 21.72 40.06 -29.70
N LEU A 17 21.56 39.58 -28.47
CA LEU A 17 22.00 40.30 -27.28
C LEU A 17 23.47 39.95 -27.02
N MET A 18 24.36 40.93 -27.20
CA MET A 18 25.75 40.85 -26.75
C MET A 18 25.92 41.57 -25.41
N CYS A 19 26.73 40.94 -24.56
CA CYS A 19 27.49 41.47 -23.41
C CYS A 19 26.75 41.61 -22.06
N LEU A 20 26.98 40.63 -21.16
CA LEU A 20 28.02 40.69 -20.12
C LEU A 20 28.25 39.27 -19.54
N PRO A 21 29.49 38.84 -19.25
CA PRO A 21 29.73 37.63 -18.46
C PRO A 21 29.46 37.98 -17.00
N ILE A 22 28.24 37.72 -16.53
CA ILE A 22 27.99 37.67 -15.09
C ILE A 22 28.60 36.35 -14.62
N TYR A 23 29.86 36.40 -14.18
CA TYR A 23 30.41 35.46 -13.21
C TYR A 23 29.66 35.63 -11.88
N GLY A 24 28.38 35.27 -11.89
CA GLY A 24 27.63 34.93 -10.70
C GLY A 24 27.71 33.42 -10.65
N SER A 25 28.46 32.87 -9.70
CA SER A 25 28.32 31.49 -9.30
C SER A 25 26.88 31.29 -8.82
N HIS A 26 25.96 31.04 -9.72
CA HIS A 26 24.84 30.16 -9.43
C HIS A 26 25.48 28.79 -9.27
N ALA A 27 26.06 28.55 -8.08
CA ALA A 27 26.17 27.21 -7.60
C ALA A 27 24.74 26.69 -7.65
N PHE A 28 24.44 25.83 -8.63
CA PHE A 28 23.21 25.05 -8.59
C PHE A 28 23.26 24.36 -7.24
N ALA A 29 22.36 24.75 -6.34
CA ALA A 29 22.22 24.04 -5.08
C ALA A 29 21.94 22.59 -5.46
N GLN A 30 22.73 21.66 -4.93
CA GLN A 30 22.49 20.24 -5.15
C GLN A 30 21.05 19.96 -4.70
N GLU A 31 20.24 19.41 -5.61
CA GLU A 31 18.87 19.06 -5.27
C GLU A 31 18.88 17.92 -4.26
N ALA A 32 17.97 17.98 -3.29
CA ALA A 32 17.82 16.90 -2.33
C ALA A 32 17.29 15.65 -3.05
N GLU A 33 17.89 14.51 -2.74
CA GLU A 33 17.53 13.22 -3.33
C GLU A 33 16.90 12.34 -2.27
N SER A 34 15.87 11.56 -2.66
CA SER A 34 15.34 10.50 -1.82
C SER A 34 16.10 9.20 -2.04
N TYR A 35 16.54 8.54 -0.97
CA TYR A 35 17.32 7.31 -1.05
C TYR A 35 17.16 6.45 0.21
N ALA A 36 17.61 5.20 0.10
CA ALA A 36 17.72 4.28 1.23
C ALA A 36 19.17 3.81 1.39
N VAL A 37 19.60 3.59 2.64
CA VAL A 37 20.91 3.06 2.99
C VAL A 37 20.72 1.83 3.88
N PHE A 38 21.31 0.71 3.49
CA PHE A 38 21.32 -0.49 4.31
C PHE A 38 22.63 -0.59 5.10
N ASP A 39 22.53 -0.67 6.42
CA ASP A 39 23.66 -0.92 7.32
C ASP A 39 23.64 -2.39 7.76
N GLU A 40 24.57 -3.18 7.19
CA GLU A 40 24.72 -4.61 7.49
C GLU A 40 25.11 -4.89 8.95
N ALA A 41 25.83 -3.97 9.61
CA ALA A 41 26.27 -4.17 10.99
C ALA A 41 25.08 -4.15 11.97
N THR A 42 24.10 -3.30 11.68
CA THR A 42 22.88 -3.16 12.50
C THR A 42 21.66 -3.84 11.90
N ASN A 43 21.73 -4.32 10.65
CA ASN A 43 20.60 -4.85 9.88
C ASN A 43 19.47 -3.80 9.72
N THR A 44 19.84 -2.53 9.54
CA THR A 44 18.90 -1.40 9.47
C THR A 44 18.85 -0.82 8.07
N LEU A 45 17.66 -0.70 7.50
CA LEU A 45 17.41 0.05 6.27
C LEU A 45 16.88 1.44 6.62
N THR A 46 17.62 2.49 6.27
CA THR A 46 17.26 3.89 6.58
C THR A 46 16.91 4.67 5.32
N PHE A 47 15.73 5.27 5.29
CA PHE A 47 15.25 6.15 4.23
C PHE A 47 15.52 7.62 4.58
N LYS A 48 16.05 8.40 3.64
CA LYS A 48 16.40 9.82 3.81
C LYS A 48 16.07 10.64 2.57
N HIS A 49 15.87 11.94 2.77
CA HIS A 49 15.72 12.91 1.69
C HIS A 49 16.54 14.17 1.99
N ASP A 50 17.75 14.23 1.45
CA ASP A 50 18.67 15.35 1.67
C ASP A 50 19.70 15.47 0.52
N THR A 51 20.61 16.44 0.64
CA THR A 51 21.66 16.72 -0.37
C THR A 51 22.92 15.87 -0.17
N ASN A 52 22.94 14.96 0.80
CA ASN A 52 24.11 14.21 1.28
C ASN A 52 23.99 12.70 0.99
N LYS A 53 23.39 12.35 -0.15
CA LYS A 53 23.27 10.96 -0.61
C LYS A 53 24.64 10.30 -0.70
N PRO A 54 24.93 9.27 0.12
CA PRO A 54 26.22 8.60 0.08
C PRO A 54 26.35 7.73 -1.17
N ALA A 55 27.58 7.50 -1.61
CA ALA A 55 27.87 6.53 -2.67
C ALA A 55 27.36 5.13 -2.24
N GLY A 56 26.66 4.44 -3.15
CA GLY A 56 26.07 3.13 -2.88
C GLY A 56 24.69 3.17 -2.21
N ALA A 57 24.14 4.35 -1.89
CA ALA A 57 22.74 4.46 -1.49
C ALA A 57 21.81 4.01 -2.62
N PHE A 58 20.73 3.32 -2.25
CA PHE A 58 19.71 2.88 -3.18
C PHE A 58 18.77 4.03 -3.52
N ALA A 59 18.51 4.25 -4.80
CA ALA A 59 17.40 5.11 -5.22
C ALA A 59 16.06 4.43 -4.91
N LEU A 60 15.00 5.22 -4.79
CA LEU A 60 13.64 4.68 -4.75
C LEU A 60 13.29 4.08 -6.12
N ASN A 61 12.53 2.99 -6.13
CA ASN A 61 12.06 2.36 -7.37
C ASN A 61 10.86 3.06 -7.97
N GLU A 62 10.75 2.95 -9.29
CA GLU A 62 9.62 3.46 -10.09
C GLU A 62 8.95 2.30 -10.85
N GLY A 63 7.66 2.45 -11.14
CA GLY A 63 6.90 1.49 -11.95
C GLY A 63 6.83 0.09 -11.32
N LYS A 64 7.16 -0.95 -12.10
CA LYS A 64 7.14 -2.36 -11.62
C LYS A 64 8.53 -2.87 -11.21
N ASN A 65 9.50 -1.99 -11.07
CA ASN A 65 10.86 -2.39 -10.73
C ASN A 65 10.95 -2.75 -9.25
N ALA A 66 11.70 -3.81 -8.92
CA ALA A 66 12.06 -4.08 -7.54
C ALA A 66 12.99 -2.97 -7.00
N PRO A 67 12.90 -2.62 -5.70
CA PRO A 67 13.81 -1.65 -5.10
C PRO A 67 15.24 -2.19 -5.02
N GLY A 68 16.23 -1.28 -5.03
CA GLY A 68 17.65 -1.68 -5.01
C GLY A 68 18.08 -2.44 -3.76
N TRP A 69 17.36 -2.28 -2.64
CA TRP A 69 17.60 -3.02 -1.40
C TRP A 69 16.88 -4.38 -1.34
N TYR A 70 16.14 -4.76 -2.40
CA TYR A 70 15.67 -6.12 -2.57
C TYR A 70 16.71 -6.96 -3.31
N LYS A 71 17.10 -8.08 -2.71
CA LYS A 71 17.98 -9.07 -3.31
C LYS A 71 17.33 -10.45 -3.17
N SER A 72 16.98 -11.10 -4.27
CA SER A 72 16.27 -12.40 -4.20
C SER A 72 17.17 -13.51 -3.64
N ASN A 73 16.64 -14.31 -2.72
CA ASN A 73 17.12 -15.65 -2.36
C ASN A 73 16.46 -16.72 -3.26
N ASP A 74 16.96 -17.96 -3.18
CA ASP A 74 16.40 -19.13 -3.87
C ASP A 74 14.95 -19.43 -3.45
N ASP A 75 14.58 -19.07 -2.22
CA ASP A 75 13.23 -19.24 -1.67
C ASP A 75 12.30 -18.04 -1.94
N GLY A 76 12.73 -17.10 -2.79
CA GLY A 76 11.99 -15.89 -3.15
C GLY A 76 11.99 -14.79 -2.07
N SER A 77 12.67 -14.97 -0.94
CA SER A 77 12.77 -13.95 0.11
C SER A 77 13.87 -12.91 -0.16
N ASN A 78 13.92 -11.86 0.66
CA ASN A 78 15.01 -10.89 0.59
C ASN A 78 16.26 -11.43 1.30
N ALA A 79 17.35 -11.52 0.56
CA ALA A 79 18.68 -11.92 1.02
C ALA A 79 19.30 -10.89 1.97
N ASN A 80 18.91 -9.62 1.87
CA ASN A 80 19.29 -8.64 2.86
C ASN A 80 18.52 -8.92 4.15
N ILE A 81 19.24 -9.23 5.22
CA ILE A 81 18.66 -9.46 6.55
C ILE A 81 18.27 -8.08 7.11
N ILE A 82 17.08 -7.59 6.76
CA ILE A 82 16.55 -6.33 7.29
C ILE A 82 15.75 -6.66 8.54
N LYS A 83 16.22 -6.18 9.71
CA LYS A 83 15.55 -6.34 11.00
C LYS A 83 14.79 -5.09 11.42
N LYS A 84 15.28 -3.94 10.97
CA LYS A 84 14.75 -2.62 11.32
C LYS A 84 14.66 -1.75 10.07
N VAL A 85 13.56 -1.03 9.93
CA VAL A 85 13.41 0.06 8.96
C VAL A 85 13.31 1.38 9.72
N VAL A 86 13.98 2.41 9.21
CA VAL A 86 13.91 3.78 9.74
C VAL A 86 13.57 4.72 8.61
N PHE A 87 12.48 5.45 8.74
CA PHE A 87 12.25 6.65 7.95
C PHE A 87 12.76 7.84 8.76
N ASP A 88 13.86 8.43 8.30
CA ASP A 88 14.41 9.65 8.90
C ASP A 88 13.42 10.81 8.73
N ALA A 89 13.39 11.76 9.66
CA ALA A 89 12.47 12.91 9.58
C ALA A 89 12.63 13.72 8.28
N SER A 90 13.83 13.71 7.68
CA SER A 90 14.07 14.31 6.36
C SER A 90 13.18 13.71 5.27
N PHE A 91 12.81 12.43 5.38
CA PHE A 91 12.02 11.70 4.41
C PHE A 91 10.57 12.21 4.28
N ALA A 92 10.08 13.02 5.23
CA ALA A 92 8.77 13.69 5.12
C ALA A 92 8.62 14.54 3.84
N ASN A 93 9.75 14.98 3.27
CA ASN A 93 9.80 15.76 2.04
C ASN A 93 9.94 14.89 0.78
N ALA A 94 10.17 13.58 0.93
CA ALA A 94 10.15 12.66 -0.20
C ALA A 94 8.72 12.54 -0.78
N ARG A 95 8.63 12.29 -2.08
CA ARG A 95 7.37 12.04 -2.80
C ARG A 95 7.48 10.76 -3.63
N PRO A 96 7.55 9.58 -2.99
CA PRO A 96 7.53 8.32 -3.71
C PRO A 96 6.26 8.21 -4.54
N THR A 97 6.38 7.73 -5.77
CA THR A 97 5.24 7.44 -6.66
C THR A 97 4.84 5.96 -6.63
N ASN A 98 5.62 5.15 -5.92
CA ASN A 98 5.53 3.70 -5.90
C ASN A 98 6.17 3.12 -4.63
N CYS A 99 5.51 2.10 -4.04
CA CYS A 99 6.02 1.32 -2.92
C CYS A 99 6.07 -0.20 -3.23
N HIS A 100 5.98 -0.57 -4.52
CA HIS A 100 6.08 -1.95 -4.98
C HIS A 100 7.33 -2.63 -4.39
N LEU A 101 7.14 -3.78 -3.73
CA LEU A 101 8.18 -4.62 -3.15
C LEU A 101 9.08 -3.98 -2.07
N TRP A 102 8.72 -2.82 -1.48
CA TRP A 102 9.61 -2.12 -0.55
C TRP A 102 10.11 -2.97 0.62
N PHE A 103 9.30 -3.85 1.20
CA PHE A 103 9.72 -4.74 2.28
C PHE A 103 9.44 -6.21 1.94
N TYR A 104 9.30 -6.51 0.65
CA TYR A 104 9.04 -7.86 0.19
C TYR A 104 10.11 -8.84 0.67
N GLY A 105 9.66 -9.96 1.23
CA GLY A 105 10.50 -11.05 1.72
C GLY A 105 11.39 -10.68 2.91
N CYS A 106 11.17 -9.55 3.59
CA CYS A 106 11.93 -9.14 4.77
C CYS A 106 11.53 -9.95 6.02
N LYS A 107 11.82 -11.26 6.01
CA LYS A 107 11.39 -12.24 7.02
C LYS A 107 11.81 -11.94 8.46
N ASN A 108 12.82 -11.08 8.64
CA ASN A 108 13.39 -10.71 9.94
C ASN A 108 12.95 -9.31 10.42
N LEU A 109 12.14 -8.59 9.64
CA LEU A 109 11.70 -7.23 9.99
C LEU A 109 10.75 -7.28 11.19
N THR A 110 11.15 -6.66 12.29
CA THR A 110 10.34 -6.59 13.52
C THR A 110 9.99 -5.16 13.92
N THR A 111 10.73 -4.16 13.42
CA THR A 111 10.61 -2.77 13.84
C THR A 111 10.62 -1.82 12.65
N ILE A 112 9.65 -0.91 12.61
CA ILE A 112 9.61 0.22 11.67
C ILE A 112 9.47 1.50 12.49
N GLU A 113 10.43 2.40 12.37
CA GLU A 113 10.44 3.70 13.05
C GLU A 113 10.23 4.84 12.04
N GLY A 114 9.47 5.86 12.44
CA GLY A 114 9.26 7.06 11.62
C GLY A 114 8.33 6.85 10.44
N ILE A 115 7.50 5.79 10.41
CA ILE A 115 6.61 5.50 9.28
C ILE A 115 5.66 6.66 8.94
N GLU A 116 5.37 7.54 9.89
CA GLU A 116 4.67 8.81 9.70
C GLU A 116 5.37 9.80 8.74
N TYR A 117 6.67 9.63 8.49
CA TYR A 117 7.43 10.40 7.51
C TYR A 117 7.37 9.82 6.10
N LEU A 118 6.74 8.66 5.90
CA LEU A 118 6.44 8.14 4.57
C LEU A 118 5.18 8.81 4.02
N ASN A 119 5.35 9.82 3.17
CA ASN A 119 4.24 10.42 2.44
C ASN A 119 3.82 9.51 1.26
N THR A 120 2.58 9.00 1.29
CA THR A 120 2.03 8.10 0.27
C THR A 120 1.04 8.76 -0.69
N GLU A 121 0.84 10.08 -0.65
CA GLU A 121 -0.22 10.78 -1.41
C GLU A 121 -0.16 10.55 -2.93
N ASN A 122 1.07 10.36 -3.45
CA ASN A 122 1.35 10.14 -4.87
C ASN A 122 1.64 8.67 -5.21
N VAL A 123 1.57 7.76 -4.24
CA VAL A 123 1.86 6.34 -4.46
C VAL A 123 0.72 5.70 -5.23
N THR A 124 1.05 5.12 -6.38
CA THR A 124 0.07 4.47 -7.27
C THR A 124 0.02 2.95 -7.08
N SER A 125 1.09 2.34 -6.56
CA SER A 125 1.17 0.90 -6.33
C SER A 125 1.81 0.61 -4.98
N MET A 126 1.12 -0.21 -4.19
CA MET A 126 1.59 -0.78 -2.91
C MET A 126 1.70 -2.31 -2.98
N SER A 127 1.72 -2.87 -4.20
CA SER A 127 1.82 -4.33 -4.39
C SER A 127 3.02 -4.91 -3.64
N LEU A 128 2.76 -5.98 -2.90
CA LEU A 128 3.75 -6.78 -2.19
C LEU A 128 4.61 -5.96 -1.21
N MET A 129 4.16 -4.76 -0.81
CA MET A 129 4.95 -3.82 -0.01
C MET A 129 5.45 -4.44 1.30
N PHE A 130 4.60 -5.21 2.01
CA PHE A 130 4.96 -5.90 3.24
C PHE A 130 4.93 -7.43 3.10
N SER A 131 4.77 -7.96 1.88
CA SER A 131 4.62 -9.40 1.70
C SER A 131 5.87 -10.15 2.22
N GLY A 132 5.65 -11.22 2.98
CA GLY A 132 6.71 -12.02 3.58
C GLY A 132 7.43 -11.37 4.76
N CYS A 133 6.91 -10.27 5.33
CA CYS A 133 7.35 -9.71 6.62
C CYS A 133 6.88 -10.59 7.80
N SER A 134 7.27 -11.87 7.79
CA SER A 134 6.72 -12.91 8.66
C SER A 134 7.05 -12.77 10.16
N ALA A 135 7.93 -11.84 10.53
CA ALA A 135 8.29 -11.56 11.93
C ALA A 135 7.62 -10.30 12.49
N LEU A 136 6.90 -9.52 11.67
CA LEU A 136 6.26 -8.30 12.10
C LEU A 136 4.95 -8.62 12.85
N THR A 137 4.80 -8.11 14.07
CA THR A 137 3.63 -8.42 14.93
C THR A 137 2.56 -7.34 14.93
N THR A 138 2.95 -6.09 14.66
CA THR A 138 2.08 -4.91 14.61
C THR A 138 2.53 -3.98 13.50
N LEU A 139 1.58 -3.34 12.82
CA LEU A 139 1.87 -2.34 11.79
C LEU A 139 0.89 -1.18 11.88
N ASN A 140 1.40 0.03 12.10
CA ASN A 140 0.59 1.26 12.15
C ASN A 140 0.66 2.00 10.81
N LEU A 141 -0.47 2.08 10.10
CA LEU A 141 -0.60 2.71 8.78
C LEU A 141 -1.55 3.90 8.79
N SER A 142 -1.83 4.48 9.95
CA SER A 142 -2.82 5.57 10.11
C SER A 142 -2.50 6.82 9.28
N ASN A 143 -1.23 7.05 8.92
CA ASN A 143 -0.80 8.18 8.09
C ASN A 143 -0.81 7.88 6.57
N PHE A 144 -1.14 6.65 6.15
CA PHE A 144 -1.18 6.33 4.73
C PHE A 144 -2.38 7.00 4.08
N ASP A 145 -2.10 7.83 3.07
CA ASP A 145 -3.06 8.23 2.06
C ASP A 145 -2.99 7.23 0.90
N THR A 146 -4.08 6.50 0.69
CA THR A 146 -4.18 5.49 -0.38
C THR A 146 -5.07 5.92 -1.53
N GLN A 147 -5.51 7.18 -1.58
CA GLN A 147 -6.49 7.64 -2.58
C GLN A 147 -6.00 7.46 -4.03
N SER A 148 -4.69 7.52 -4.26
CA SER A 148 -4.05 7.40 -5.58
C SER A 148 -3.66 5.97 -5.94
N VAL A 149 -3.80 5.03 -5.00
CA VAL A 149 -3.36 3.64 -5.18
C VAL A 149 -4.34 2.90 -6.08
N THR A 150 -3.81 2.23 -7.09
CA THR A 150 -4.59 1.39 -8.01
C THR A 150 -4.29 -0.10 -7.85
N ASN A 151 -3.17 -0.46 -7.22
CA ASN A 151 -2.79 -1.85 -7.01
C ASN A 151 -2.34 -2.10 -5.56
N MET A 152 -3.01 -3.06 -4.90
CA MET A 152 -2.72 -3.55 -3.54
C MET A 152 -2.45 -5.06 -3.51
N THR A 153 -2.10 -5.66 -4.66
CA THR A 153 -1.82 -7.10 -4.79
C THR A 153 -0.84 -7.56 -3.73
N GLY A 154 -1.25 -8.52 -2.91
CA GLY A 154 -0.41 -9.15 -1.90
C GLY A 154 0.21 -8.19 -0.88
N MET A 155 -0.37 -7.01 -0.63
CA MET A 155 0.27 -5.99 0.21
C MET A 155 0.76 -6.52 1.57
N PHE A 156 0.01 -7.43 2.19
CA PHE A 156 0.34 -8.07 3.48
C PHE A 156 0.53 -9.59 3.40
N SER A 157 0.56 -10.18 2.19
CA SER A 157 0.68 -11.64 2.00
C SER A 157 1.81 -12.25 2.82
N ASP A 158 1.57 -13.37 3.50
CA ASP A 158 2.53 -14.07 4.38
C ASP A 158 3.05 -13.27 5.59
N CYS A 159 2.34 -12.24 6.04
CA CYS A 159 2.59 -11.58 7.34
C CYS A 159 2.12 -12.44 8.52
N ARG A 160 2.65 -13.66 8.64
CA ARG A 160 2.15 -14.72 9.53
C ARG A 160 2.16 -14.40 11.03
N ALA A 161 3.00 -13.47 11.48
CA ALA A 161 3.07 -13.06 12.88
C ALA A 161 2.23 -11.80 13.18
N LEU A 162 1.62 -11.18 12.17
CA LEU A 162 0.90 -9.92 12.31
C LEU A 162 -0.41 -10.17 13.05
N THR A 163 -0.56 -9.57 14.23
CA THR A 163 -1.75 -9.73 15.08
C THR A 163 -2.62 -8.50 15.09
N THR A 164 -2.03 -7.32 14.84
CA THR A 164 -2.72 -6.03 14.82
C THR A 164 -2.41 -5.30 13.52
N LEU A 165 -3.44 -5.09 12.71
CA LEU A 165 -3.39 -4.35 11.46
C LEU A 165 -4.64 -3.47 11.36
N ASP A 166 -4.44 -2.16 11.38
CA ASP A 166 -5.50 -1.18 11.14
C ASP A 166 -5.41 -0.67 9.70
N VAL A 167 -6.41 -1.02 8.88
CA VAL A 167 -6.60 -0.57 7.50
C VAL A 167 -7.88 0.25 7.35
N SER A 168 -8.50 0.67 8.46
CA SER A 168 -9.79 1.36 8.46
C SER A 168 -9.72 2.78 7.88
N ASN A 169 -8.53 3.32 7.63
CA ASN A 169 -8.29 4.59 6.94
C ASN A 169 -8.12 4.47 5.42
N PHE A 170 -7.98 3.25 4.87
CA PHE A 170 -7.69 3.08 3.46
C PHE A 170 -8.87 3.53 2.59
N ASN A 171 -8.57 4.37 1.61
CA ASN A 171 -9.44 4.68 0.48
C ASN A 171 -9.05 3.77 -0.69
N THR A 172 -9.94 2.85 -1.06
CA THR A 172 -9.68 1.86 -2.11
C THR A 172 -10.47 2.12 -3.40
N GLN A 173 -11.12 3.28 -3.53
CA GLN A 173 -12.06 3.55 -4.64
C GLN A 173 -11.42 3.45 -6.04
N ASN A 174 -10.09 3.57 -6.14
CA ASN A 174 -9.33 3.49 -7.39
C ASN A 174 -8.58 2.16 -7.56
N VAL A 175 -8.66 1.26 -6.58
CA VAL A 175 -7.95 -0.02 -6.61
C VAL A 175 -8.67 -0.97 -7.58
N THR A 176 -7.88 -1.62 -8.43
CA THR A 176 -8.37 -2.61 -9.40
C THR A 176 -7.95 -4.04 -9.03
N ASP A 177 -6.94 -4.21 -8.19
CA ASP A 177 -6.38 -5.52 -7.84
C ASP A 177 -6.08 -5.59 -6.33
N MET A 178 -6.74 -6.55 -5.67
CA MET A 178 -6.58 -6.90 -4.26
C MET A 178 -6.26 -8.40 -4.07
N SER A 179 -5.85 -9.09 -5.15
CA SER A 179 -5.48 -10.49 -5.06
C SER A 179 -4.39 -10.69 -4.01
N PHE A 180 -4.48 -11.77 -3.23
CA PHE A 180 -3.56 -12.11 -2.15
C PHE A 180 -3.40 -11.07 -1.01
N MET A 181 -4.20 -10.00 -0.95
CA MET A 181 -3.92 -8.84 -0.08
C MET A 181 -3.64 -9.21 1.38
N PHE A 182 -4.41 -10.15 1.94
CA PHE A 182 -4.22 -10.69 3.29
C PHE A 182 -3.84 -12.17 3.31
N PHE A 183 -3.49 -12.77 2.17
CA PHE A 183 -3.18 -14.20 2.06
C PHE A 183 -2.20 -14.67 3.15
N ASN A 184 -2.57 -15.70 3.90
CA ASN A 184 -1.73 -16.32 4.92
C ASN A 184 -1.22 -15.33 6.00
N CYS A 185 -2.03 -14.36 6.38
CA CYS A 185 -1.91 -13.55 7.59
C CYS A 185 -2.48 -14.31 8.81
N SER A 186 -1.99 -15.53 9.03
CA SER A 186 -2.55 -16.54 9.92
C SER A 186 -2.66 -16.20 11.41
N ALA A 187 -2.22 -15.01 11.85
CA ALA A 187 -2.35 -14.51 13.22
C ALA A 187 -3.37 -13.37 13.39
N ILE A 188 -3.91 -12.81 12.30
CA ILE A 188 -4.95 -11.77 12.36
C ILE A 188 -6.28 -12.43 12.72
N THR A 189 -6.95 -11.92 13.75
CA THR A 189 -8.25 -12.44 14.19
C THR A 189 -9.44 -11.60 13.74
N THR A 190 -9.21 -10.33 13.43
CA THR A 190 -10.25 -9.37 13.02
C THR A 190 -9.69 -8.40 11.99
N LEU A 191 -10.46 -8.14 10.94
CA LEU A 191 -10.20 -7.08 9.96
C LEU A 191 -11.38 -6.10 9.94
N ASP A 192 -11.07 -4.80 9.93
CA ASP A 192 -12.05 -3.75 9.65
C ASP A 192 -11.76 -3.16 8.27
N ILE A 193 -12.55 -3.59 7.30
CA ILE A 193 -12.49 -3.14 5.91
C ILE A 193 -13.74 -2.35 5.51
N ALA A 194 -14.49 -1.81 6.48
CA ALA A 194 -15.77 -1.17 6.21
C ALA A 194 -15.67 0.07 5.32
N LYS A 195 -14.48 0.69 5.21
CA LYS A 195 -14.24 1.81 4.29
C LYS A 195 -13.79 1.39 2.90
N PHE A 196 -13.52 0.12 2.66
CA PHE A 196 -13.10 -0.35 1.34
C PHE A 196 -14.27 -0.15 0.36
N ASP A 197 -14.05 0.71 -0.63
CA ASP A 197 -14.89 0.84 -1.82
C ASP A 197 -14.26 -0.03 -2.90
N THR A 198 -14.85 -1.19 -3.17
CA THR A 198 -14.28 -2.22 -4.06
C THR A 198 -14.95 -2.25 -5.43
N LYS A 199 -15.74 -1.23 -5.78
CA LYS A 199 -16.53 -1.20 -7.03
C LYS A 199 -15.71 -1.34 -8.32
N ASN A 200 -14.41 -1.07 -8.25
CA ASN A 200 -13.49 -1.14 -9.39
C ASN A 200 -12.53 -2.34 -9.34
N VAL A 201 -12.61 -3.18 -8.29
CA VAL A 201 -11.69 -4.31 -8.11
C VAL A 201 -12.13 -5.47 -9.01
N THR A 202 -11.24 -5.88 -9.91
CA THR A 202 -11.46 -6.96 -10.87
C THR A 202 -10.87 -8.30 -10.41
N ASP A 203 -9.87 -8.27 -9.53
CA ASP A 203 -9.24 -9.48 -8.98
C ASP A 203 -9.19 -9.43 -7.45
N MET A 204 -9.82 -10.42 -6.82
CA MET A 204 -9.86 -10.67 -5.38
C MET A 204 -9.42 -12.11 -5.05
N SER A 205 -8.74 -12.79 -5.96
CA SER A 205 -8.27 -14.16 -5.78
C SER A 205 -7.40 -14.27 -4.53
N PHE A 206 -7.64 -15.28 -3.71
CA PHE A 206 -6.90 -15.60 -2.48
C PHE A 206 -6.84 -14.47 -1.44
N MET A 207 -7.71 -13.45 -1.53
CA MET A 207 -7.60 -12.23 -0.70
C MET A 207 -7.53 -12.50 0.81
N PHE A 208 -8.28 -13.49 1.31
CA PHE A 208 -8.32 -13.93 2.72
C PHE A 208 -7.94 -15.41 2.87
N CYS A 209 -7.30 -16.01 1.87
CA CYS A 209 -7.04 -17.44 1.87
C CYS A 209 -5.92 -17.81 2.88
N SER A 210 -6.04 -18.98 3.50
CA SER A 210 -5.10 -19.49 4.52
C SER A 210 -5.00 -18.62 5.79
N ASP A 211 -6.12 -18.01 6.20
CA ASP A 211 -6.25 -17.21 7.43
C ASP A 211 -7.08 -17.92 8.51
N PRO A 212 -6.61 -19.04 9.10
CA PRO A 212 -7.41 -19.84 10.02
C PRO A 212 -7.72 -19.14 11.34
N ALA A 213 -6.98 -18.11 11.74
CA ALA A 213 -7.27 -17.33 12.95
C ALA A 213 -8.34 -16.24 12.73
N LEU A 214 -8.66 -15.92 11.49
CA LEU A 214 -9.60 -14.85 11.15
C LEU A 214 -11.01 -15.28 11.54
N THR A 215 -11.60 -14.55 12.48
CA THR A 215 -12.95 -14.84 13.01
C THR A 215 -13.98 -13.85 12.52
N THR A 216 -13.57 -12.60 12.27
CA THR A 216 -14.49 -11.50 11.92
C THR A 216 -13.87 -10.60 10.86
N ILE A 217 -14.66 -10.30 9.82
CA ILE A 217 -14.36 -9.25 8.85
C ILE A 217 -15.51 -8.25 8.90
N TYR A 218 -15.26 -7.03 9.38
CA TYR A 218 -16.24 -5.96 9.35
C TYR A 218 -16.27 -5.29 7.98
N ALA A 219 -17.45 -5.21 7.37
CA ALA A 219 -17.66 -4.59 6.08
C ALA A 219 -18.90 -3.67 6.09
N SER A 220 -19.02 -2.83 5.07
CA SER A 220 -20.21 -2.01 4.80
C SER A 220 -20.75 -2.29 3.39
N ASP A 221 -21.80 -1.57 3.00
CA ASP A 221 -22.38 -1.58 1.66
C ASP A 221 -21.41 -1.13 0.55
N LYS A 222 -20.27 -0.51 0.91
CA LYS A 222 -19.21 -0.13 -0.04
C LYS A 222 -18.40 -1.33 -0.55
N PHE A 223 -18.36 -2.41 0.20
CA PHE A 223 -17.69 -3.63 -0.26
C PHE A 223 -18.63 -4.39 -1.20
N VAL A 224 -18.36 -4.30 -2.48
CA VAL A 224 -19.12 -4.97 -3.55
C VAL A 224 -18.19 -5.79 -4.45
N THR A 225 -18.71 -6.87 -5.02
CA THR A 225 -17.96 -7.78 -5.91
C THR A 225 -18.43 -7.71 -7.36
N THR A 226 -19.19 -6.67 -7.72
CA THR A 226 -19.86 -6.54 -9.03
C THR A 226 -18.91 -6.42 -10.21
N ALA A 227 -17.71 -5.86 -10.01
CA ALA A 227 -16.66 -5.76 -11.03
C ALA A 227 -15.65 -6.91 -10.96
N CYS A 228 -15.71 -7.75 -9.92
CA CYS A 228 -14.76 -8.83 -9.70
C CYS A 228 -14.97 -9.91 -10.76
N GLU A 229 -13.92 -10.21 -11.52
CA GLU A 229 -13.87 -11.24 -12.55
C GLU A 229 -13.14 -12.49 -12.05
N GLU A 230 -12.07 -12.30 -11.27
CA GLU A 230 -11.24 -13.37 -10.70
C GLU A 230 -11.36 -13.39 -9.16
N ASP A 231 -11.77 -14.52 -8.59
CA ASP A 231 -12.01 -14.71 -7.16
C ASP A 231 -11.54 -16.08 -6.65
N GLU A 232 -10.51 -16.65 -7.28
CA GLU A 232 -10.02 -17.98 -6.98
C GLU A 232 -9.74 -18.15 -5.48
N ASN A 233 -10.46 -19.08 -4.84
CA ASN A 233 -10.25 -19.47 -3.44
C ASN A 233 -10.23 -18.28 -2.44
N MET A 234 -10.98 -17.22 -2.67
CA MET A 234 -10.97 -15.99 -1.84
C MET A 234 -10.94 -16.25 -0.32
N PHE A 235 -11.72 -17.22 0.15
CA PHE A 235 -11.87 -17.57 1.58
C PHE A 235 -11.36 -18.96 1.95
N ALA A 236 -10.67 -19.68 1.05
CA ALA A 236 -10.25 -21.04 1.37
C ALA A 236 -9.41 -21.08 2.67
N GLU A 237 -9.66 -22.08 3.51
CA GLU A 237 -8.98 -22.28 4.80
C GLU A 237 -9.27 -21.21 5.90
N CYS A 238 -10.26 -20.33 5.71
CA CYS A 238 -10.83 -19.45 6.74
C CYS A 238 -11.70 -20.20 7.77
N THR A 239 -11.17 -21.27 8.36
CA THR A 239 -11.97 -22.26 9.12
C THR A 239 -12.69 -21.73 10.36
N ASN A 240 -12.26 -20.61 10.93
CA ASN A 240 -12.90 -19.97 12.09
C ASN A 240 -13.73 -18.71 11.73
N LEU A 241 -13.85 -18.38 10.44
CA LEU A 241 -14.55 -17.19 10.00
C LEU A 241 -16.07 -17.35 10.16
N VAL A 242 -16.68 -16.37 10.84
CA VAL A 242 -18.13 -16.34 11.04
C VAL A 242 -18.64 -14.94 10.74
N GLY A 243 -19.54 -14.86 9.76
CA GLY A 243 -20.29 -13.65 9.43
C GLY A 243 -21.78 -13.87 9.65
N ALA A 244 -22.59 -13.49 8.67
CA ALA A 244 -24.01 -13.86 8.61
C ALA A 244 -24.22 -15.39 8.61
N VAL A 245 -23.25 -16.12 8.06
CA VAL A 245 -23.18 -17.58 8.12
C VAL A 245 -21.79 -18.04 8.57
N PRO A 246 -21.65 -19.24 9.19
CA PRO A 246 -20.34 -19.83 9.44
C PRO A 246 -19.66 -20.25 8.13
N TYR A 247 -18.33 -20.31 8.14
CA TYR A 247 -17.52 -20.82 7.04
C TYR A 247 -17.98 -22.21 6.53
N ASP A 248 -18.01 -22.37 5.21
CA ASP A 248 -18.27 -23.61 4.48
C ASP A 248 -17.15 -23.83 3.45
N GLU A 249 -16.45 -24.95 3.57
CA GLU A 249 -15.32 -25.30 2.70
C GLU A 249 -15.69 -25.44 1.22
N ASN A 250 -16.98 -25.59 0.90
CA ASN A 250 -17.47 -25.68 -0.47
C ASN A 250 -17.90 -24.31 -1.05
N LYS A 251 -17.83 -23.23 -0.25
CA LYS A 251 -18.20 -21.87 -0.64
C LYS A 251 -17.08 -20.91 -0.30
N VAL A 252 -16.10 -20.86 -1.18
CA VAL A 252 -14.85 -20.10 -0.96
C VAL A 252 -14.72 -18.89 -1.88
N GLY A 253 -15.71 -18.61 -2.73
CA GLY A 253 -15.68 -17.53 -3.71
C GLY A 253 -16.29 -16.22 -3.21
N LYS A 254 -16.35 -15.24 -4.11
CA LYS A 254 -16.84 -13.88 -3.85
C LYS A 254 -18.32 -13.82 -3.48
N GLU A 255 -19.10 -14.86 -3.75
CA GLU A 255 -20.50 -14.96 -3.32
C GLU A 255 -20.64 -14.87 -1.80
N MET A 256 -19.59 -15.21 -1.05
CA MET A 256 -19.54 -15.12 0.41
C MET A 256 -18.98 -13.79 0.92
N ALA A 257 -18.50 -12.90 0.04
CA ALA A 257 -17.94 -11.59 0.42
C ALA A 257 -19.04 -10.53 0.62
N ASN A 258 -19.95 -10.77 1.57
CA ASN A 258 -21.00 -9.84 1.96
C ASN A 258 -21.46 -10.11 3.40
N TYR A 259 -22.07 -9.10 4.03
CA TYR A 259 -22.46 -9.17 5.44
C TYR A 259 -23.90 -9.63 5.70
N THR A 260 -24.70 -9.89 4.65
CA THR A 260 -26.11 -10.27 4.80
C THR A 260 -26.34 -11.77 4.68
N THR A 261 -25.55 -12.45 3.87
CA THR A 261 -25.66 -13.89 3.58
C THR A 261 -24.30 -14.58 3.53
N GLY A 262 -23.22 -13.83 3.66
CA GLY A 262 -21.84 -14.29 3.52
C GLY A 262 -21.06 -14.29 4.85
N TYR A 263 -19.75 -14.24 4.71
CA TYR A 263 -18.78 -14.34 5.80
C TYR A 263 -18.42 -13.01 6.46
N PHE A 264 -18.93 -11.88 5.95
CA PHE A 264 -18.68 -10.61 6.61
C PHE A 264 -19.69 -10.35 7.73
N THR A 265 -19.29 -9.46 8.63
CA THR A 265 -20.09 -8.90 9.69
C THR A 265 -20.38 -7.44 9.37
N ASP A 266 -21.62 -6.99 9.57
CA ASP A 266 -21.99 -5.59 9.33
C ASP A 266 -21.23 -4.67 10.30
N ILE A 267 -20.56 -3.65 9.79
CA ILE A 267 -19.88 -2.64 10.62
C ILE A 267 -20.81 -1.98 11.64
N ALA A 268 -22.11 -1.85 11.34
CA ALA A 268 -23.08 -1.32 12.30
C ALA A 268 -23.16 -2.16 13.59
N SER A 269 -22.86 -3.46 13.51
CA SER A 269 -22.81 -4.35 14.67
C SER A 269 -21.59 -4.13 15.57
N LYS A 270 -20.49 -3.58 15.03
CA LYS A 270 -19.28 -3.24 15.80
C LYS A 270 -19.57 -2.19 16.87
N VAL A 271 -20.59 -1.36 16.64
CA VAL A 271 -21.04 -0.29 17.51
C VAL A 271 -22.37 -0.64 18.20
N ALA A 272 -22.90 -1.87 18.02
CA ALA A 272 -24.22 -2.25 18.49
C ALA A 272 -24.40 -1.88 19.96
N GLU A 273 -25.31 -0.93 20.11
CA GLU A 273 -25.48 -0.01 21.21
C GLU A 273 -26.00 -0.72 22.45
N SER A 274 -25.63 -0.22 23.63
CA SER A 274 -26.40 -0.48 24.85
C SER A 274 -27.85 -0.05 24.62
N TYR A 275 -28.77 -1.00 24.44
CA TYR A 275 -30.21 -0.75 24.42
C TYR A 275 -30.80 -1.09 25.79
N ALA A 276 -31.72 -0.27 26.28
CA ALA A 276 -32.56 -0.62 27.41
C ALA A 276 -33.64 -1.58 26.92
N VAL A 277 -33.74 -2.75 27.56
CA VAL A 277 -34.87 -3.66 27.39
C VAL A 277 -35.91 -3.27 28.41
N PHE A 278 -37.09 -2.84 27.96
CA PHE A 278 -38.25 -2.71 28.84
C PHE A 278 -38.85 -4.10 29.04
N ASP A 279 -38.78 -4.59 30.27
CA ASP A 279 -39.44 -5.82 30.67
C ASP A 279 -40.89 -5.51 31.04
N GLU A 280 -41.84 -5.88 30.18
CA GLU A 280 -43.27 -5.68 30.42
C GLU A 280 -43.78 -6.43 31.66
N ALA A 281 -43.12 -7.52 32.09
CA ALA A 281 -43.53 -8.27 33.27
C ALA A 281 -43.16 -7.55 34.58
N THR A 282 -42.11 -6.72 34.56
CA THR A 282 -41.61 -5.99 35.73
C THR A 282 -41.77 -4.47 35.62
N ASN A 283 -42.19 -3.97 34.45
CA ASN A 283 -42.38 -2.57 34.11
C ASN A 283 -41.11 -1.71 34.36
N THR A 284 -39.94 -2.26 34.02
CA THR A 284 -38.63 -1.61 34.12
C THR A 284 -37.82 -1.80 32.85
#